data_AF-A0A840QNY8-F1
#
_entry.id   AF-A0A840QNY8-F1
#
_cell.length_a   1.000
_cell.length_b   1.000
_cell.length_c   1.000
_cell.angle_alpha   90.00
_cell.angle_beta   90.00
_cell.angle_gamma   90.00
#
_symmetry.space_group_name_H-M   'P 1'
#
loop_
_entity.id
_entity.type
_entity.pdbx_description
1 polymer ?
#
loop_
_entity_poly.entity_id
_entity_poly.type
_entity_poly.pdbx_seq_one_letter_code
_entity_poly.pdbx_strand_id
1 'polypeptide(L)'
;MKRNQLQLSDQLIVRYYEFSDDVVCVEVMKDGKDFGAFCSDRLQFQEWDEGELQQLAETHVKQNDGITVSPDRNLRSLSEGYEIEYTNHWGNMYCLDIYKQGVYESSFCVDRSSFEEWMDDEEQLIAVVKSQIS
;
A
#
# COMPACT_ATOMS: atom_id res chain seq x y z
N MET A 1 -6.52 -2.86 -12.68
CA MET A 1 -6.39 -4.14 -11.95
C MET A 1 -7.77 -4.68 -11.60
N LYS A 2 -8.01 -5.97 -11.85
CA LYS A 2 -9.25 -6.65 -11.43
C LYS A 2 -9.09 -7.07 -9.97
N ARG A 3 -10.07 -6.74 -9.13
CA ARG A 3 -10.10 -7.14 -7.71
C ARG A 3 -11.13 -8.25 -7.54
N ASN A 4 -10.74 -9.34 -6.91
CA ASN A 4 -11.65 -10.39 -6.46
C ASN A 4 -11.92 -10.20 -4.97
N GLN A 5 -13.11 -10.58 -4.51
CA GLN A 5 -13.49 -10.47 -3.10
C GLN A 5 -13.90 -11.83 -2.58
N LEU A 6 -13.48 -12.15 -1.36
CA LEU A 6 -13.87 -13.36 -0.65
C LEU A 6 -14.29 -12.99 0.77
N GLN A 7 -15.45 -13.50 1.19
CA GLN A 7 -15.93 -13.35 2.56
C GLN A 7 -15.54 -14.60 3.33
N LEU A 8 -14.59 -14.45 4.27
CA LEU A 8 -14.02 -15.56 5.04
C LEU A 8 -14.81 -15.82 6.33
N SER A 9 -15.49 -14.81 6.86
CA SER A 9 -16.46 -14.95 7.95
C SER A 9 -17.49 -13.82 7.92
N ASP A 10 -18.42 -13.80 8.87
CA ASP A 10 -19.42 -12.73 9.01
C ASP A 10 -18.80 -11.33 9.09
N GLN A 11 -17.60 -11.23 9.67
CA GLN A 11 -16.93 -9.97 9.94
C GLN A 11 -15.64 -9.77 9.14
N LEU A 12 -15.07 -10.82 8.52
CA LEU A 12 -13.78 -10.75 7.82
C LEU A 12 -13.98 -10.91 6.32
N ILE A 13 -13.58 -9.88 5.58
CA ILE A 13 -13.63 -9.83 4.12
C ILE A 13 -12.22 -9.56 3.63
N VAL A 14 -11.78 -10.32 2.63
CA VAL A 14 -10.55 -10.02 1.91
C VAL A 14 -10.85 -9.67 0.47
N ARG A 15 -10.03 -8.79 -0.10
CA ARG A 15 -10.00 -8.53 -1.53
C ARG A 15 -8.60 -8.78 -2.02
N TYR A 16 -8.44 -9.42 -3.16
CA TYR A 16 -7.12 -9.67 -3.72
C TYR A 16 -7.01 -9.26 -5.18
N TYR A 17 -5.81 -8.85 -5.55
CA TYR A 17 -5.48 -8.35 -6.88
C TYR A 17 -4.03 -8.67 -7.25
N GLU A 18 -3.79 -8.88 -8.54
CA GLU A 18 -2.44 -8.98 -9.10
C GLU A 18 -1.86 -7.57 -9.17
N PHE A 19 -0.83 -7.29 -8.37
CA PHE A 19 -0.11 -6.01 -8.37
C PHE A 19 0.92 -5.96 -9.50
N SER A 20 1.58 -7.09 -9.75
CA SER A 20 2.45 -7.33 -10.91
C SER A 20 2.28 -8.78 -11.39
N ASP A 21 3.03 -9.18 -12.42
CA ASP A 21 3.01 -10.56 -12.93
C ASP A 21 3.39 -11.60 -11.85
N ASP A 22 4.22 -11.19 -10.90
CA ASP A 22 4.76 -12.06 -9.85
C ASP A 22 4.19 -11.79 -8.45
N VAL A 23 3.42 -10.70 -8.24
CA VAL A 23 2.97 -10.28 -6.91
C VAL A 23 1.44 -10.17 -6.83
N VAL A 24 0.86 -10.79 -5.81
CA VAL A 24 -0.55 -10.66 -5.45
C VAL A 24 -0.67 -10.01 -4.08
N CYS A 25 -1.55 -9.02 -3.96
CA CYS A 25 -1.85 -8.37 -2.70
C CYS A 25 -3.26 -8.69 -2.23
N VAL A 26 -3.43 -8.80 -0.92
CA VAL A 26 -4.67 -9.15 -0.21
C VAL A 26 -5.01 -8.01 0.75
N GLU A 27 -5.99 -7.19 0.40
CA GLU A 27 -6.61 -6.19 1.27
C GLU A 27 -7.50 -6.90 2.31
N VAL A 28 -7.40 -6.50 3.56
CA VAL A 28 -8.09 -7.12 4.69
C VAL A 28 -9.02 -6.10 5.34
N MET A 29 -10.31 -6.41 5.37
CA MET A 29 -11.31 -5.64 6.09
C MET A 29 -11.93 -6.50 7.18
N LYS A 30 -12.01 -5.97 8.40
CA LYS A 30 -12.69 -6.63 9.51
C LYS A 30 -13.66 -5.67 10.19
N ASP A 31 -14.89 -6.12 10.45
CA ASP A 31 -15.93 -5.31 11.08
C ASP A 31 -16.20 -3.99 10.32
N GLY A 32 -16.04 -4.01 9.00
CA GLY A 32 -16.17 -2.83 8.13
C GLY A 32 -15.00 -1.84 8.20
N LYS A 33 -13.96 -2.11 8.99
CA LYS A 33 -12.73 -1.33 9.07
C LYS A 33 -11.65 -1.94 8.18
N ASP A 34 -10.91 -1.07 7.50
CA ASP A 34 -9.74 -1.44 6.70
C ASP A 34 -8.52 -1.66 7.61
N PHE A 35 -7.83 -2.80 7.45
CA PHE A 35 -6.60 -3.15 8.16
C PHE A 35 -5.39 -3.18 7.22
N GLY A 36 -5.53 -2.57 6.04
CA GLY A 36 -4.52 -2.55 5.01
C GLY A 36 -4.49 -3.85 4.21
N ALA A 37 -3.33 -4.19 3.69
CA ALA A 37 -3.11 -5.34 2.84
C ALA A 37 -1.77 -6.00 3.17
N PHE A 38 -1.61 -7.23 2.71
CA PHE A 38 -0.32 -7.89 2.66
C PHE A 38 -0.14 -8.48 1.26
N CYS A 39 1.10 -8.64 0.81
CA CYS A 39 1.38 -9.20 -0.51
C CYS A 39 2.25 -10.44 -0.39
N SER A 40 2.15 -11.29 -1.40
CA SER A 40 2.89 -12.53 -1.54
C SER A 40 3.19 -12.78 -3.01
N ASP A 41 4.18 -13.63 -3.26
CA ASP A 41 4.47 -14.10 -4.60
C ASP A 41 3.25 -14.85 -5.16
N ARG A 42 2.98 -14.68 -6.45
CA ARG A 42 1.82 -15.26 -7.15
C ARG A 42 1.72 -16.77 -6.95
N LEU A 43 2.86 -17.47 -6.99
CA LEU A 43 2.91 -18.92 -6.82
C LEU A 43 2.47 -19.33 -5.41
N GLN A 44 2.96 -18.63 -4.38
CA GLN A 44 2.59 -18.90 -3.01
C GLN A 44 1.10 -18.57 -2.76
N PHE A 45 0.61 -17.45 -3.29
CA PHE A 45 -0.82 -17.11 -3.19
C PHE A 45 -1.73 -18.18 -3.80
N GLN A 46 -1.30 -18.84 -4.89
CA GLN A 46 -2.06 -19.91 -5.55
C GLN A 46 -2.10 -21.22 -4.75
N GLU A 47 -1.18 -21.41 -3.80
CA GLU A 47 -1.15 -22.59 -2.93
C GLU A 47 -2.11 -22.45 -1.74
N TRP A 48 -2.48 -21.22 -1.37
CA TRP A 48 -3.36 -20.97 -0.24
C TRP A 48 -4.80 -21.42 -0.51
N ASP A 49 -5.33 -22.21 0.41
CA ASP A 49 -6.76 -22.44 0.49
C ASP A 49 -7.47 -21.33 1.29
N GLU A 50 -8.81 -21.37 1.33
CA GLU A 50 -9.61 -20.38 2.05
C GLU A 50 -9.30 -20.35 3.55
N GLY A 51 -9.00 -21.50 4.16
CA GLY A 51 -8.69 -21.61 5.58
C GLY A 51 -7.32 -21.04 5.93
N GLU A 52 -6.33 -21.28 5.10
CA GLU A 52 -4.99 -20.67 5.21
C GLU A 52 -5.08 -19.15 5.03
N LEU A 53 -5.79 -18.69 4.00
CA LEU A 53 -6.01 -17.27 3.74
C LEU A 53 -6.71 -16.57 4.92
N GLN A 54 -7.68 -17.25 5.55
CA GLN A 54 -8.32 -16.76 6.76
C GLN A 54 -7.36 -16.62 7.93
N GLN A 55 -6.53 -17.64 8.20
CA GLN A 55 -5.55 -17.56 9.29
C GLN A 55 -4.54 -16.42 9.07
N LEU A 56 -4.08 -16.23 7.83
CA LEU A 56 -3.18 -15.13 7.45
C LEU A 56 -3.86 -13.77 7.67
N ALA A 57 -5.08 -13.60 7.19
CA ALA A 57 -5.85 -12.36 7.36
C ALA A 57 -6.14 -12.05 8.84
N GLU A 58 -6.49 -13.05 9.65
CA GLU A 58 -6.69 -12.88 11.10
C GLU A 58 -5.39 -12.51 11.83
N THR A 59 -4.27 -13.09 11.41
CA THR A 59 -2.94 -12.75 11.94
C THR A 59 -2.57 -11.31 11.58
N HIS A 60 -2.78 -10.92 10.32
CA HIS A 60 -2.58 -9.55 9.84
C HIS A 60 -3.41 -8.53 10.63
N VAL A 61 -4.70 -8.82 10.85
CA VAL A 61 -5.56 -7.98 11.70
C VAL A 61 -4.97 -7.83 13.08
N LYS A 62 -4.58 -8.92 13.76
CA LYS A 62 -4.00 -8.85 15.10
C LYS A 62 -2.72 -8.01 15.16
N GLN A 63 -1.90 -8.07 14.12
CA GLN A 63 -0.66 -7.28 14.02
C GLN A 63 -0.93 -5.80 13.77
N ASN A 64 -2.03 -5.47 13.08
CA ASN A 64 -2.42 -4.10 12.73
C ASN A 64 -3.50 -3.53 13.64
N ASP A 65 -3.93 -4.28 14.66
CA ASP A 65 -4.95 -3.82 15.61
C ASP A 65 -4.37 -2.68 16.46
N GLY A 66 -4.99 -1.50 16.37
CA GLY A 66 -4.48 -0.24 16.93
C GLY A 66 -3.76 0.67 15.94
N ILE A 67 -3.47 0.21 14.71
CA ILE A 67 -3.02 1.06 13.61
C ILE A 67 -4.27 1.55 12.87
N THR A 68 -4.59 2.83 13.01
CA THR A 68 -5.65 3.47 12.22
C THR A 68 -5.08 3.76 10.83
N VAL A 69 -5.30 2.86 9.87
CA VAL A 69 -5.07 3.13 8.45
C VAL A 69 -6.27 3.95 7.95
N SER A 70 -6.22 5.27 8.13
CA SER A 70 -7.03 6.17 7.30
C SER A 70 -6.26 6.39 6.00
N PRO A 71 -6.83 6.13 4.82
CA PRO A 71 -6.22 6.56 3.57
C PRO A 71 -6.46 8.07 3.42
N ASP A 72 -5.88 8.86 4.33
CA ASP A 72 -5.74 10.29 4.10
C ASP A 72 -4.71 10.39 2.97
N ARG A 73 -5.21 10.55 1.74
CA ARG A 73 -4.39 10.87 0.58
C ARG A 73 -3.83 12.25 0.83
N ASN A 74 -2.55 12.30 1.15
CA ASN A 74 -1.85 13.54 1.42
C ASN A 74 -1.18 14.01 0.13
N LEU A 75 -1.50 15.23 -0.29
CA LEU A 75 -0.84 15.86 -1.43
C LEU A 75 0.22 16.84 -0.92
N ARG A 76 1.44 16.76 -1.47
CA ARG A 76 2.52 17.71 -1.21
C ARG A 76 3.10 18.19 -2.53
N SER A 77 3.01 19.50 -2.77
CA SER A 77 3.77 20.16 -3.83
C SER A 77 5.23 20.30 -3.40
N LEU A 78 6.13 20.00 -4.32
CA LEU A 78 7.57 20.15 -4.18
C LEU A 78 8.06 21.25 -5.14
N SER A 79 9.28 21.73 -4.93
CA SER A 79 9.92 22.62 -5.90
C SER A 79 10.14 21.94 -7.27
N GLU A 80 10.49 22.75 -8.27
CA GLU A 80 10.64 22.34 -9.68
C GLU A 80 9.35 21.80 -10.36
N GLY A 81 8.18 22.02 -9.74
CA GLY A 81 6.89 21.62 -10.29
C GLY A 81 6.57 20.14 -10.13
N TYR A 82 7.24 19.44 -9.22
CA TYR A 82 6.85 18.09 -8.81
C TYR A 82 5.74 18.14 -7.75
N GLU A 83 4.88 17.14 -7.75
CA GLU A 83 3.87 16.91 -6.72
C GLU A 83 3.88 15.44 -6.36
N ILE A 84 3.69 15.13 -5.09
CA ILE A 84 3.49 13.75 -4.63
C ILE A 84 2.13 13.63 -3.96
N GLU A 85 1.41 12.56 -4.29
CA GLU A 85 0.27 12.07 -3.52
C GLU A 85 0.76 10.84 -2.76
N TYR A 86 0.63 10.81 -1.44
CA TYR A 86 1.10 9.68 -0.64
C TYR A 86 0.05 9.18 0.34
N THR A 87 0.05 7.87 0.52
CA THR A 87 -0.88 7.18 1.42
C THR A 87 -0.11 6.20 2.30
N ASN A 88 -0.40 6.22 3.60
CA ASN A 88 0.07 5.19 4.52
C ASN A 88 -0.79 3.95 4.29
N HIS A 89 -0.22 2.91 3.68
CA HIS A 89 -1.01 1.73 3.34
C HIS A 89 -1.08 0.74 4.51
N TRP A 90 0.00 0.55 5.31
CA TRP A 90 0.12 -0.54 6.31
C TRP A 90 0.80 -0.15 7.65
N GLY A 91 0.78 1.13 8.02
CA GLY A 91 1.39 1.65 9.26
C GLY A 91 2.92 1.70 9.25
N ASN A 92 3.57 0.94 8.37
CA ASN A 92 5.02 0.82 8.19
C ASN A 92 5.50 1.10 6.76
N MET A 93 4.60 1.48 5.85
CA MET A 93 4.94 1.72 4.45
C MET A 93 4.08 2.84 3.86
N TYR A 94 4.70 3.67 3.04
CA TYR A 94 4.03 4.69 2.23
C TYR A 94 4.12 4.32 0.76
N CYS A 95 3.02 4.50 0.04
CA CYS A 95 3.03 4.50 -1.41
C CYS A 95 2.81 5.92 -1.90
N LEU A 96 3.57 6.31 -2.93
CA LEU A 96 3.61 7.62 -3.51
C LEU A 96 3.27 7.53 -5.00
N ASP A 97 2.38 8.41 -5.46
CA ASP A 97 2.20 8.77 -6.86
C ASP A 97 2.94 10.08 -7.12
N ILE A 98 3.76 10.12 -8.16
CA ILE A 98 4.55 11.29 -8.57
C ILE A 98 3.90 11.95 -9.78
N TYR A 99 3.78 13.27 -9.70
CA TYR A 99 3.31 14.11 -10.79
C TYR A 99 4.34 15.21 -11.10
N LYS A 100 4.40 15.65 -12.35
CA LYS A 100 5.16 16.82 -12.79
C LYS A 100 4.24 17.75 -13.56
N GLN A 101 4.06 18.97 -13.06
CA GLN A 101 3.14 19.95 -13.64
C GLN A 101 1.72 19.38 -13.82
N GLY A 102 1.26 18.56 -12.87
CA GLY A 102 -0.04 17.91 -12.88
C GLY A 102 -0.17 16.67 -13.78
N VAL A 103 0.91 16.25 -14.47
CA VAL A 103 0.94 15.01 -15.26
C VAL A 103 1.48 13.89 -14.40
N TYR A 104 0.77 12.76 -14.32
CA TYR A 104 1.26 11.56 -13.65
C TYR A 104 2.50 11.02 -14.36
N GLU A 105 3.54 10.72 -13.60
CA GLU A 105 4.80 10.22 -14.15
C GLU A 105 5.12 8.80 -13.68
N SER A 106 5.04 8.51 -12.38
CA SER A 106 5.31 7.17 -11.84
C SER A 106 4.74 6.98 -10.44
N SER A 107 4.84 5.76 -9.90
CA SER A 107 4.44 5.43 -8.54
C SER A 107 5.38 4.42 -7.91
N PHE A 108 5.65 4.54 -6.61
CA PHE A 108 6.46 3.57 -5.88
C PHE A 108 6.06 3.51 -4.40
N CYS A 109 6.46 2.44 -3.70
CA CYS A 109 6.25 2.31 -2.27
C CYS A 109 7.60 2.19 -1.55
N VAL A 110 7.64 2.67 -0.30
CA VAL A 110 8.84 2.74 0.53
C VAL A 110 8.46 2.50 2.00
N ASP A 111 9.39 1.95 2.77
CA ASP A 111 9.21 1.83 4.20
C ASP A 111 9.02 3.19 4.89
N ARG A 112 8.34 3.17 6.03
CA ARG A 112 7.96 4.36 6.78
C ARG A 112 9.16 5.17 7.25
N SER A 113 10.23 4.54 7.73
CA SER A 113 11.39 5.25 8.24
C SER A 113 12.08 6.07 7.15
N SER A 114 12.34 5.47 5.99
CA SER A 114 12.94 6.17 4.85
C SER A 114 12.03 7.31 4.37
N PHE A 115 10.71 7.07 4.29
CA PHE A 115 9.77 8.12 3.87
C PHE A 115 9.75 9.30 4.85
N GLU A 116 9.66 9.04 6.15
CA GLU A 116 9.65 10.09 7.18
C GLU A 116 10.95 10.90 7.16
N GLU A 117 12.11 10.27 6.93
CA GLU A 117 13.40 10.97 6.76
C GLU A 117 13.38 11.93 5.56
N TRP A 118 12.91 11.48 4.39
CA TRP A 118 12.84 12.34 3.20
C TRP A 118 11.81 13.46 3.36
N MET A 119 10.75 13.23 4.13
CA MET A 119 9.74 14.26 4.36
C MET A 119 10.29 15.44 5.17
N ASP A 120 11.34 15.23 5.98
CA ASP A 120 12.03 16.28 6.73
C ASP A 120 13.02 17.10 5.87
N ASP A 121 13.49 16.56 4.74
CA ASP A 121 14.40 17.22 3.79
C ASP A 121 13.88 17.17 2.34
N GLU A 122 13.35 18.31 1.87
CA GLU A 122 12.79 18.41 0.52
C GLU A 122 13.83 18.14 -0.59
N GLU A 123 15.10 18.51 -0.43
CA GLU A 123 16.11 18.27 -1.47
C GLU A 123 16.35 16.76 -1.65
N GLN A 124 16.40 16.02 -0.53
CA GLN A 124 16.51 14.56 -0.54
C GLN A 124 15.29 13.91 -1.17
N LEU A 125 14.08 14.36 -0.82
CA LEU A 125 12.84 13.86 -1.41
C LEU A 125 12.79 14.10 -2.93
N ILE A 126 13.21 15.28 -3.41
CA ILE A 126 13.27 15.58 -4.84
C ILE A 126 14.29 14.69 -5.56
N ALA A 127 15.45 14.42 -4.95
CA ALA A 127 16.44 13.52 -5.53
C ALA A 127 15.89 12.10 -5.69
N VAL A 128 15.15 11.60 -4.69
CA VAL A 128 14.46 10.31 -4.76
C VAL A 128 13.38 10.35 -5.82
N VAL A 129 12.51 11.35 -5.82
CA VAL A 129 11.45 11.51 -6.83
C VAL A 129 12.05 11.45 -8.23
N LYS A 130 13.07 12.26 -8.54
CA LYS A 130 13.77 12.25 -9.84
C LYS A 130 14.35 10.88 -10.22
N SER A 131 14.81 10.09 -9.25
CA SER A 131 15.35 8.75 -9.53
C SER A 131 14.28 7.75 -10.01
N GLN A 132 12.99 8.04 -9.78
CA GLN A 132 11.87 7.18 -10.14
C GLN A 132 11.19 7.55 -11.48
N ILE A 133 11.70 8.56 -12.21
CA ILE A 133 11.00 9.18 -13.37
C ILE A 133 11.79 9.15 -14.68
N SER A 134 12.68 8.16 -14.84
CA SER A 134 13.66 8.06 -15.94
C SER A 134 13.21 8.59 -17.30
#